data_AF-A0A2T4NK70-F1
#
_entry.id   AF-A0A2T4NK70-F1
#
_cell.length_a   1.000
_cell.length_b   1.000
_cell.length_c   1.000
_cell.angle_alpha   90.00
_cell.angle_beta   90.00
_cell.angle_gamma   90.00
#
_symmetry.space_group_name_H-M   'P 1'
#
loop_
_entity.id
_entity.type
_entity.pdbx_description
1 polymer ?
#
loop_
_entity_poly.entity_id
_entity_poly.type
_entity_poly.pdbx_seq_one_letter_code
_entity_poly.pdbx_strand_id
1 'polypeptide(L)'
;MTTATALGELTGNFVLDTARTRIGFTARAMLVGKVRGGFEVFEGSARLDGGNPSKSAVRLTIGAASIQTRNPKRDRHLRGGDFLDAEAHPALTFVSTAVKHTGGTAFEVTGDLTVRGVTRQVTVSFELTDSGHDPQGGHRAVFTGRTVIDREDWGVSGARGMVGRKVALDFDVMAVRRS
;
A
#
# COMPACT_ATOMS: atom_id res chain seq x y z
N MET A 1 12.70 15.19 -22.53
CA MET A 1 13.76 14.16 -22.33
C MET A 1 13.52 13.57 -20.96
N THR A 2 13.08 12.31 -20.90
CA THR A 2 12.85 11.62 -19.62
C THR A 2 14.22 11.13 -19.16
N THR A 3 14.84 11.84 -18.22
CA THR A 3 16.11 11.42 -17.65
C THR A 3 15.87 10.07 -16.97
N ALA A 4 16.52 9.01 -17.44
CA ALA A 4 16.54 7.75 -16.70
C ALA A 4 17.23 8.03 -15.36
N THR A 5 16.48 8.12 -14.27
CA THR A 5 17.07 8.24 -12.93
C THR A 5 17.92 6.99 -12.70
N ALA A 6 19.21 7.18 -12.41
CA ALA A 6 20.05 6.08 -11.98
C ALA A 6 19.55 5.62 -10.61
N LEU A 7 19.21 4.34 -10.45
CA LEU A 7 18.71 3.81 -9.17
C LEU A 7 19.56 4.22 -7.97
N GLY A 8 20.87 4.38 -8.15
CA GLY A 8 21.80 4.89 -7.13
C GLY A 8 21.37 6.22 -6.49
N GLU A 9 20.74 7.11 -7.25
CA GLU A 9 20.23 8.40 -6.76
C GLU A 9 19.06 8.24 -5.78
N LEU A 10 18.40 7.07 -5.73
CA LEU A 10 17.33 6.77 -4.77
C LEU A 10 17.86 6.40 -3.38
N THR A 11 19.18 6.28 -3.17
CA THR A 11 19.71 5.84 -1.86
C THR A 11 19.44 6.87 -0.78
N GLY A 12 18.61 6.56 0.21
CA GLY A 12 18.26 7.48 1.30
C GLY A 12 17.06 7.05 2.14
N ASN A 13 16.71 7.87 3.13
CA ASN A 13 15.52 7.68 3.95
C ASN A 13 14.38 8.53 3.40
N PHE A 14 13.22 7.92 3.19
CA PHE A 14 12.03 8.52 2.61
C PHE A 14 10.84 8.38 3.55
N VAL A 15 9.94 9.34 3.47
CA VAL A 15 8.61 9.27 4.09
C VAL A 15 7.53 9.53 3.06
N LEU A 16 6.40 8.87 3.23
CA LEU A 16 5.25 9.07 2.35
C LEU A 16 4.76 10.51 2.44
N ASP A 17 4.56 11.13 1.28
CA ASP A 17 3.71 12.30 1.15
C ASP A 17 2.26 11.80 1.12
N THR A 18 1.57 11.91 2.25
CA THR A 18 0.21 11.41 2.41
C THR A 18 -0.81 12.16 1.56
N ALA A 19 -0.52 13.40 1.17
CA ALA A 19 -1.40 14.19 0.31
C ALA A 19 -1.30 13.78 -1.17
N ARG A 20 -0.21 13.13 -1.58
CA ARG A 20 0.05 12.66 -2.95
C ARG A 20 0.14 11.14 -3.06
N THR A 21 -0.16 10.44 -1.99
CA THR A 21 -0.19 8.98 -1.95
C THR A 21 -1.63 8.50 -1.89
N ARG A 22 -1.93 7.40 -2.58
CA ARG A 22 -3.20 6.70 -2.55
C ARG A 22 -2.97 5.23 -2.24
N ILE A 23 -3.75 4.72 -1.29
CA ILE A 23 -3.85 3.28 -0.99
C ILE A 23 -5.28 2.86 -1.35
N GLY A 24 -5.42 2.28 -2.53
CA GLY A 24 -6.69 1.89 -3.12
C GLY A 24 -6.96 0.39 -3.00
N PHE A 25 -8.25 0.05 -3.06
CA PHE A 25 -8.67 -1.32 -3.25
C PHE A 25 -9.89 -1.43 -4.17
N THR A 26 -10.03 -2.59 -4.78
CA THR A 26 -11.22 -3.00 -5.52
C THR A 26 -11.66 -4.39 -5.08
N ALA A 27 -12.91 -4.50 -4.63
CA ALA A 27 -13.57 -5.77 -4.33
C ALA A 27 -14.76 -5.99 -5.27
N ARG A 28 -15.12 -7.25 -5.54
CA ARG A 28 -16.32 -7.60 -6.32
C ARG A 28 -17.44 -8.03 -5.38
N ALA A 29 -18.61 -7.43 -5.51
CA ALA A 29 -19.83 -7.82 -4.83
C ALA A 29 -20.89 -8.27 -5.85
N MET A 30 -21.62 -9.35 -5.55
CA MET A 30 -22.57 -9.98 -6.48
C MET A 30 -23.65 -9.01 -6.99
N LEU A 31 -24.24 -8.21 -6.10
CA LEU A 31 -25.40 -7.36 -6.43
C LEU A 31 -25.04 -6.00 -7.03
N VAL A 32 -23.81 -5.51 -6.83
CA VAL A 32 -23.42 -4.13 -7.19
C VAL A 32 -22.14 -4.04 -8.02
N GLY A 33 -21.53 -5.18 -8.38
CA GLY A 33 -20.34 -5.23 -9.21
C GLY A 33 -19.06 -4.83 -8.45
N LYS A 34 -18.20 -4.02 -9.10
CA LYS A 34 -16.91 -3.60 -8.52
C LYS A 34 -17.10 -2.44 -7.54
N VAL A 35 -16.81 -2.68 -6.27
CA VAL A 35 -16.71 -1.65 -5.24
C VAL A 35 -15.26 -1.18 -5.17
N ARG A 36 -15.05 0.12 -5.33
CA ARG A 36 -13.75 0.77 -5.17
C ARG A 36 -13.74 1.56 -3.88
N GLY A 37 -12.60 1.54 -3.20
CA GLY A 37 -12.38 2.33 -2.00
C GLY A 37 -10.92 2.62 -1.80
N GLY A 38 -10.61 3.17 -0.63
CA GLY A 38 -9.26 3.39 -0.17
C GLY A 38 -9.23 3.69 1.32
N PHE A 39 -8.04 4.02 1.81
CA PHE A 39 -7.80 4.47 3.18
C PHE A 39 -7.27 5.90 3.15
N GLU A 40 -7.84 6.77 3.98
CA GLU A 40 -7.53 8.20 4.00
C GLU A 40 -6.49 8.58 5.08
N VAL A 41 -6.24 7.70 6.06
CA VAL A 41 -5.30 7.95 7.16
C VAL A 41 -4.24 6.86 7.17
N PHE A 42 -3.01 7.24 6.88
CA PHE A 42 -1.86 6.35 6.88
C PHE A 42 -0.57 7.14 7.03
N GLU A 43 0.49 6.44 7.41
CA GLU A 43 1.85 6.93 7.42
C GLU A 43 2.79 5.82 6.93
N GLY A 44 3.90 6.20 6.32
CA GLY A 44 4.87 5.22 5.87
C GLY A 44 6.25 5.81 5.69
N SER A 45 7.23 4.93 5.73
CA SER A 45 8.64 5.25 5.54
C SER A 45 9.34 4.15 4.75
N ALA A 46 10.40 4.54 4.05
CA ALA A 46 11.26 3.62 3.34
C ALA A 46 12.71 4.03 3.52
N ARG A 47 13.59 3.06 3.79
CA ARG A 47 15.01 3.20 3.56
C ARG A 47 15.31 2.56 2.22
N LEU A 48 15.65 3.36 1.22
CA LEU A 48 15.98 2.88 -0.11
C LEU A 48 17.49 2.77 -0.25
N ASP A 49 17.95 1.69 -0.88
CA ASP A 49 19.34 1.47 -1.24
C ASP A 49 19.40 1.26 -2.76
N GLY A 50 19.78 2.32 -3.47
CA GLY A 50 19.79 2.37 -4.92
C GLY A 50 20.88 1.51 -5.57
N GLY A 51 22.02 1.38 -4.88
CA GLY A 51 23.13 0.54 -5.32
C GLY A 51 22.90 -0.94 -5.04
N ASN A 52 22.13 -1.26 -4.00
CA ASN A 52 21.70 -2.62 -3.70
C ASN A 52 20.26 -2.64 -3.17
N PRO A 53 19.25 -2.72 -4.07
CA PRO A 53 17.84 -2.70 -3.71
C PRO A 53 17.42 -3.74 -2.65
N SER A 54 18.12 -4.87 -2.56
CA SER A 54 17.84 -5.91 -1.55
C SER A 54 18.07 -5.47 -0.10
N LYS A 55 18.82 -4.39 0.11
CA LYS A 55 19.01 -3.78 1.43
C LYS A 55 17.86 -2.82 1.78
N SER A 56 16.97 -2.49 0.85
CA SER A 56 15.89 -1.56 1.12
C SER A 56 14.89 -2.11 2.13
N ALA A 57 14.23 -1.22 2.87
CA ALA A 57 13.20 -1.58 3.84
C ALA A 57 12.03 -0.59 3.76
N VAL A 58 10.80 -1.09 3.92
CA VAL A 58 9.55 -0.32 3.84
C VAL A 58 8.68 -0.64 5.05
N ARG A 59 8.06 0.39 5.62
CA ARG A 59 7.05 0.27 6.68
C ARG A 59 5.85 1.14 6.35
N LEU A 60 4.66 0.63 6.63
CA LEU A 60 3.39 1.32 6.40
C LEU A 60 2.43 0.99 7.54
N THR A 61 1.77 2.02 8.07
CA THR A 61 0.69 1.91 9.06
C THR A 61 -0.53 2.62 8.50
N ILE A 62 -1.67 1.95 8.49
CA ILE A 62 -2.94 2.47 7.96
C ILE A 62 -3.97 2.45 9.08
N GLY A 63 -4.68 3.56 9.31
CA GLY A 63 -5.81 3.60 10.22
C GLY A 63 -7.01 2.85 9.65
N ALA A 64 -7.41 1.73 10.27
CA ALA A 64 -8.48 0.86 9.80
C ALA A 64 -9.81 1.60 9.62
N ALA A 65 -10.12 2.52 10.55
CA ALA A 65 -11.33 3.33 10.52
C ALA A 65 -11.37 4.32 9.34
N SER A 66 -10.24 4.60 8.69
CA SER A 66 -10.17 5.52 7.55
C SER A 66 -10.65 4.93 6.22
N ILE A 67 -11.13 3.68 6.23
CA ILE A 67 -11.74 3.07 5.04
C ILE A 67 -12.90 3.92 4.52
N GLN A 68 -12.88 4.13 3.20
CA GLN A 68 -13.83 4.99 2.50
C GLN A 68 -14.18 4.39 1.12
N THR A 69 -15.47 4.30 0.82
CA THR A 69 -16.01 3.75 -0.43
C THR A 69 -17.04 4.67 -1.09
N ARG A 70 -17.09 5.93 -0.67
CA ARG A 70 -18.09 6.95 -1.00
C ARG A 70 -19.53 6.54 -0.63
N ASN A 71 -19.68 5.67 0.36
CA ASN A 71 -20.97 5.24 0.88
C ASN A 71 -20.90 5.11 2.41
N PRO A 72 -21.37 6.13 3.16
CA PRO A 72 -21.21 6.16 4.61
C PRO A 72 -21.80 4.95 5.35
N LYS A 73 -22.88 4.34 4.83
CA LYS A 73 -23.47 3.14 5.42
C LYS A 73 -22.55 1.93 5.25
N ARG A 74 -22.01 1.74 4.04
CA ARG A 74 -21.05 0.67 3.77
C ARG A 74 -19.76 0.88 4.55
N ASP A 75 -19.26 2.10 4.64
CA ASP A 75 -18.03 2.39 5.39
C ASP A 75 -18.18 2.04 6.87
N ARG A 76 -19.33 2.39 7.49
CA ARG A 76 -19.64 1.94 8.86
C ARG A 76 -19.64 0.42 8.98
N HIS A 77 -20.23 -0.30 8.03
CA HIS A 77 -20.23 -1.76 8.05
C HIS A 77 -18.82 -2.34 7.90
N LEU A 78 -17.99 -1.79 7.01
CA LEU A 78 -16.63 -2.26 6.77
C LEU A 78 -15.71 -2.05 7.99
N ARG A 79 -16.02 -1.09 8.86
CA ARG A 79 -15.30 -0.87 10.13
C ARG A 79 -15.70 -1.86 11.23
N GLY A 80 -16.85 -2.52 11.11
CA GLY A 80 -17.36 -3.42 12.15
C GLY A 80 -16.66 -4.78 12.20
N GLY A 81 -16.99 -5.57 13.23
CA GLY A 81 -16.37 -6.86 13.58
C GLY A 81 -16.39 -7.94 12.50
N ASP A 82 -17.38 -7.92 11.60
CA ASP A 82 -17.45 -8.86 10.48
C ASP A 82 -16.40 -8.55 9.38
N PHE A 83 -15.85 -7.33 9.37
CA PHE A 83 -14.93 -6.86 8.35
C PHE A 83 -13.57 -6.53 8.94
N LEU A 84 -13.23 -5.25 9.14
CA LEU A 84 -11.92 -4.81 9.65
C LEU A 84 -11.83 -4.74 11.16
N ASP A 85 -12.98 -4.72 11.85
CA ASP A 85 -13.04 -4.62 13.32
C ASP A 85 -12.16 -3.49 13.86
N ALA A 86 -12.35 -2.29 13.31
CA ALA A 86 -11.46 -1.15 13.46
C ALA A 86 -11.38 -0.61 14.91
N GLU A 87 -12.33 -0.97 15.77
CA GLU A 87 -12.29 -0.61 17.19
C GLU A 87 -11.30 -1.50 17.95
N ALA A 88 -11.35 -2.81 17.77
CA ALA A 88 -10.40 -3.75 18.37
C ALA A 88 -9.04 -3.77 17.66
N HIS A 89 -9.02 -3.47 16.37
CA HIS A 89 -7.84 -3.49 15.51
C HIS A 89 -7.70 -2.16 14.75
N PRO A 90 -7.23 -1.08 15.41
CA PRO A 90 -7.24 0.27 14.84
C PRO A 90 -6.27 0.47 13.68
N ALA A 91 -5.29 -0.42 13.50
CA ALA A 91 -4.25 -0.30 12.49
C ALA A 91 -4.09 -1.57 11.65
N LEU A 92 -3.87 -1.37 10.34
CA LEU A 92 -3.28 -2.36 9.45
C LEU A 92 -1.79 -2.00 9.30
N THR A 93 -0.90 -2.97 9.36
CA THR A 93 0.54 -2.72 9.27
C THR A 93 1.18 -3.58 8.19
N PHE A 94 2.17 -3.01 7.50
CA PHE A 94 3.02 -3.72 6.56
C PHE A 94 4.49 -3.45 6.87
N VAL A 95 5.29 -4.51 6.96
CA VAL A 95 6.75 -4.44 7.13
C VAL A 95 7.42 -5.33 6.09
N SER A 96 8.26 -4.73 5.23
CA SER A 96 8.96 -5.49 4.20
C SER A 96 9.93 -6.50 4.79
N THR A 97 9.99 -7.69 4.22
CA THR A 97 10.96 -8.74 4.50
C THR A 97 11.93 -8.96 3.33
N ALA A 98 11.55 -8.56 2.11
CA ALA A 98 12.45 -8.55 0.96
C ALA A 98 12.06 -7.46 -0.04
N VAL A 99 13.07 -6.87 -0.68
CA VAL A 99 12.92 -5.99 -1.83
C VAL A 99 13.77 -6.55 -2.96
N LYS A 100 13.19 -6.72 -4.14
CA LYS A 100 13.86 -7.27 -5.31
C LYS A 100 13.66 -6.36 -6.50
N HIS A 101 14.76 -5.95 -7.12
CA HIS A 101 14.73 -5.28 -8.43
C HIS A 101 14.58 -6.35 -9.50
N THR A 102 13.51 -6.28 -10.30
CA THR A 102 13.19 -7.28 -11.32
C THR A 102 13.56 -6.83 -12.73
N GLY A 103 14.13 -5.64 -12.88
CA GLY A 103 14.64 -5.09 -14.13
C GLY A 103 13.99 -3.75 -14.47
N GLY A 104 14.72 -2.88 -15.20
CA GLY A 104 14.23 -1.55 -15.56
C GLY A 104 13.78 -0.75 -14.33
N THR A 105 12.52 -0.34 -14.31
CA THR A 105 11.86 0.37 -13.22
C THR A 105 11.05 -0.54 -12.28
N ALA A 106 11.06 -1.86 -12.50
CA ALA A 106 10.20 -2.80 -11.80
C ALA A 106 10.83 -3.39 -10.53
N PHE A 107 10.00 -3.54 -9.50
CA PHE A 107 10.36 -4.07 -8.19
C PHE A 107 9.29 -5.04 -7.68
N GLU A 108 9.73 -6.01 -6.88
CA GLU A 108 8.87 -6.83 -6.03
C GLU A 108 9.20 -6.52 -4.58
N VAL A 109 8.20 -6.12 -3.80
CA VAL A 109 8.33 -5.87 -2.37
C VAL A 109 7.49 -6.90 -1.63
N THR A 110 8.17 -7.80 -0.93
CA THR A 110 7.55 -8.83 -0.10
C THR A 110 7.60 -8.37 1.36
N GLY A 111 6.51 -8.58 2.10
CA GLY A 111 6.47 -8.22 3.50
C GLY A 111 5.30 -8.81 4.26
N ASP A 112 5.34 -8.63 5.57
CA ASP A 112 4.34 -9.10 6.51
C ASP A 112 3.22 -8.07 6.61
N LEU A 113 2.04 -8.44 6.12
CA LEU A 113 0.82 -7.66 6.23
C LEU A 113 0.02 -8.17 7.42
N THR A 114 -0.22 -7.30 8.40
CA THR A 114 -1.09 -7.56 9.54
C THR A 114 -2.42 -6.85 9.38
N VAL A 115 -3.51 -7.62 9.39
CA VAL A 115 -4.89 -7.12 9.37
C VAL A 115 -5.65 -7.92 10.42
N ARG A 116 -6.37 -7.23 11.32
CA ARG A 116 -7.12 -7.88 12.42
C ARG A 116 -6.28 -8.79 13.31
N GLY A 117 -5.04 -8.38 13.60
CA GLY A 117 -4.11 -9.16 14.41
C GLY A 117 -3.59 -10.43 13.73
N VAL A 118 -4.03 -10.76 12.51
CA VAL A 118 -3.50 -11.88 11.72
C VAL A 118 -2.41 -11.36 10.81
N THR A 119 -1.24 -12.00 10.81
CA THR A 119 -0.11 -11.62 9.96
C THR A 119 0.10 -12.68 8.87
N ARG A 120 0.19 -12.22 7.62
CA ARG A 120 0.49 -13.06 6.45
C ARG A 120 1.43 -12.32 5.50
N GLN A 121 2.27 -13.07 4.81
CA GLN A 121 3.18 -12.52 3.83
C GLN A 121 2.44 -12.18 2.53
N VAL A 122 2.71 -11.01 1.97
CA VAL A 122 2.23 -10.60 0.65
C VAL A 122 3.37 -10.03 -0.17
N THR A 123 3.29 -10.19 -1.49
CA THR A 123 4.22 -9.55 -2.42
C THR A 123 3.45 -8.53 -3.25
N VAL A 124 3.99 -7.31 -3.32
CA VAL A 124 3.45 -6.21 -4.11
C VAL A 124 4.43 -5.90 -5.23
N SER A 125 3.94 -5.91 -6.46
CA SER A 125 4.71 -5.45 -7.61
C SER A 125 4.64 -3.94 -7.66
N PHE A 126 5.78 -3.29 -7.80
CA PHE A 126 5.90 -1.84 -7.92
C PHE A 126 6.67 -1.47 -9.19
N GLU A 127 6.36 -0.30 -9.73
CA GLU A 127 7.09 0.35 -10.82
C GLU A 127 7.48 1.76 -10.37
N LEU A 128 8.77 2.10 -10.49
CA LEU A 128 9.26 3.47 -10.33
C LEU A 128 8.85 4.28 -11.58
N THR A 129 7.96 5.25 -11.40
CA THR A 129 7.41 6.04 -12.52
C THR A 129 8.06 7.41 -12.65
N ASP A 130 8.57 7.97 -11.56
CA ASP A 130 9.30 9.24 -11.55
C ASP A 130 10.22 9.31 -10.33
N SER A 131 11.34 10.02 -10.46
CA SER A 131 12.22 10.36 -9.36
C SER A 131 13.12 11.53 -9.69
N GLY A 132 13.46 12.30 -8.67
CA GLY A 132 14.37 13.44 -8.83
C GLY A 132 14.13 14.50 -7.78
N HIS A 133 14.72 15.68 -8.01
CA HIS A 133 14.55 16.82 -7.12
C HIS A 133 13.15 17.42 -7.23
N ASP A 134 12.55 17.76 -6.10
CA ASP A 134 11.37 18.61 -6.05
C ASP A 134 11.78 20.11 -6.16
N PRO A 135 10.84 21.00 -6.51
CA PRO A 135 11.13 22.43 -6.61
C PRO A 135 11.58 23.08 -5.29
N GLN A 136 11.36 22.43 -4.15
CA GLN A 136 11.78 22.89 -2.83
C GLN A 136 13.17 22.36 -2.42
N GLY A 137 13.86 21.62 -3.30
CA GLY A 137 15.20 21.07 -3.07
C GLY A 137 15.23 19.69 -2.40
N GLY A 138 14.08 19.10 -2.06
CA GLY A 138 13.97 17.72 -1.60
C GLY A 138 14.15 16.73 -2.76
N HIS A 139 14.39 15.45 -2.46
CA HIS A 139 14.42 14.39 -3.48
C HIS A 139 13.18 13.51 -3.32
N ARG A 140 12.41 13.31 -4.39
CA ARG A 140 11.20 12.48 -4.39
C ARG A 140 11.38 11.20 -5.19
N ALA A 141 10.57 10.21 -4.86
CA ALA A 141 10.41 8.99 -5.64
C ALA A 141 8.91 8.66 -5.75
N VAL A 142 8.48 8.32 -6.95
CA VAL A 142 7.08 8.04 -7.28
C VAL A 142 6.98 6.60 -7.78
N PHE A 143 6.07 5.84 -7.18
CA PHE A 143 5.83 4.45 -7.56
C PHE A 143 4.36 4.21 -7.82
N THR A 144 4.06 3.32 -8.76
CA THR A 144 2.75 2.67 -8.84
C THR A 144 2.90 1.23 -8.39
N GLY A 145 1.89 0.69 -7.70
CA GLY A 145 1.95 -0.64 -7.12
C GLY A 145 0.66 -1.40 -7.28
N ARG A 146 0.75 -2.73 -7.33
CA ARG A 146 -0.42 -3.60 -7.39
C ARG A 146 -0.17 -4.96 -6.75
N THR A 147 -1.20 -5.49 -6.11
CA THR A 147 -1.28 -6.91 -5.76
C THR A 147 -2.74 -7.38 -5.68
N VAL A 148 -2.94 -8.68 -5.45
CA VAL A 148 -4.25 -9.26 -5.16
C VAL A 148 -4.11 -10.16 -3.95
N ILE A 149 -4.93 -9.90 -2.92
CA ILE A 149 -4.97 -10.69 -1.69
C ILE A 149 -6.28 -11.45 -1.57
N ASP A 150 -6.30 -12.48 -0.72
CA ASP A 150 -7.53 -13.14 -0.28
C ASP A 150 -7.92 -12.63 1.11
N ARG A 151 -9.00 -11.86 1.21
CA ARG A 151 -9.36 -11.23 2.49
C ARG A 151 -9.67 -12.23 3.60
N GLU A 152 -10.05 -13.47 3.25
CA GLU A 152 -10.34 -14.51 4.23
C GLU A 152 -9.06 -15.01 4.94
N ASP A 153 -7.87 -14.83 4.37
CA ASP A 153 -6.59 -15.21 4.99
C ASP A 153 -6.30 -14.42 6.29
N TRP A 154 -6.98 -13.28 6.46
CA TRP A 154 -6.94 -12.39 7.64
C TRP A 154 -8.25 -12.41 8.45
N GLY A 155 -9.13 -13.37 8.21
CA GLY A 155 -10.41 -13.47 8.94
C GLY A 155 -11.44 -12.39 8.58
N VAL A 156 -11.20 -11.58 7.54
CA VAL A 156 -12.17 -10.60 7.03
C VAL A 156 -13.22 -11.35 6.21
N SER A 157 -14.22 -11.96 6.87
CA SER A 157 -15.18 -12.90 6.25
C SER A 157 -16.60 -12.35 6.09
N GLY A 158 -16.87 -11.09 6.45
CA GLY A 158 -18.20 -10.48 6.34
C GLY A 158 -18.81 -10.59 4.95
N ALA A 159 -20.13 -10.76 4.87
CA ALA A 159 -20.87 -10.96 3.61
C ALA A 159 -20.33 -12.11 2.74
N ARG A 160 -19.87 -13.21 3.36
CA ARG A 160 -19.40 -14.42 2.67
C ARG A 160 -20.43 -14.90 1.64
N GLY A 161 -19.97 -15.27 0.45
CA GLY A 161 -20.83 -15.64 -0.68
C GLY A 161 -21.42 -14.47 -1.47
N MET A 162 -21.55 -13.28 -0.88
CA MET A 162 -22.01 -12.06 -1.57
C MET A 162 -20.86 -11.15 -2.00
N VAL A 163 -19.77 -11.11 -1.23
CA VAL A 163 -18.55 -10.36 -1.54
C VAL A 163 -17.42 -11.35 -1.81
N GLY A 164 -16.79 -11.19 -2.97
CA GLY A 164 -15.68 -12.02 -3.41
C GLY A 164 -14.52 -12.01 -2.41
N ARG A 165 -13.78 -13.12 -2.42
CA ARG A 165 -12.59 -13.33 -1.58
C ARG A 165 -11.40 -12.49 -2.01
N LYS A 166 -11.21 -12.36 -3.33
CA LYS A 166 -10.10 -11.60 -3.89
C LYS A 166 -10.35 -10.10 -3.81
N VAL A 167 -9.38 -9.38 -3.26
CA VAL A 167 -9.32 -7.93 -3.22
C VAL A 167 -8.09 -7.49 -3.98
N ALA A 168 -8.27 -6.71 -5.04
CA ALA A 168 -7.17 -6.07 -5.72
C ALA A 168 -6.76 -4.84 -4.92
N LEU A 169 -5.47 -4.69 -4.66
CA LEU A 169 -4.87 -3.51 -4.04
C LEU A 169 -4.11 -2.74 -5.11
N ASP A 170 -4.27 -1.42 -5.11
CA ASP A 170 -3.59 -0.49 -6.01
C ASP A 170 -2.96 0.63 -5.18
N PHE A 171 -1.77 1.05 -5.56
CA PHE A 171 -1.00 2.05 -4.85
C PHE A 171 -0.48 3.08 -5.85
N ASP A 172 -0.72 4.36 -5.57
CA ASP A 172 0.00 5.47 -6.19
C ASP A 172 0.79 6.11 -5.05
N VAL A 173 2.11 6.04 -5.09
CA VAL A 173 2.96 6.36 -3.95
C VAL A 173 3.88 7.51 -4.33
N MET A 174 3.86 8.57 -3.53
CA MET A 174 4.91 9.58 -3.58
C MET A 174 5.60 9.61 -2.22
N ALA A 175 6.93 9.49 -2.23
CA ALA A 175 7.74 9.58 -1.04
C ALA A 175 8.80 10.68 -1.21
N VAL A 176 9.05 11.43 -0.13
CA VAL A 176 10.02 12.52 -0.08
C VAL A 176 11.15 12.12 0.84
N ARG A 177 12.39 12.34 0.39
CA ARG A 177 13.60 12.06 1.16
C ARG A 177 13.67 13.01 2.35
N ARG A 178 13.95 12.45 3.52
CA ARG A 178 14.34 13.23 4.70
C ARG A 178 15.81 13.61 4.58
N SER A 179 16.10 14.89 4.80
CA SER A 179 17.45 15.43 4.97
C SER A 179 18.14 14.84 6.20
#